data_AF-A0AA46UZM3-F1
#
_entry.id   AF-A0AA46UZM3-F1
#
_cell.length_a   1.000
_cell.length_b   1.000
_cell.length_c   1.000
_cell.angle_alpha   90.00
_cell.angle_beta   90.00
_cell.angle_gamma   90.00
#
_symmetry.space_group_name_H-M   'P 1'
#
loop_
_entity.id
_entity.type
_entity.pdbx_description
1 polymer ?
#
loop_
_entity_poly.entity_id
_entity_poly.type
_entity_poly.pdbx_seq_one_letter_code
_entity_poly.pdbx_strand_id
1 'polypeptide(L)' 'MVPVAAAVANAVHDAVGARVRTLPLTPERVFHALRESATAPAE' A
#
# COMPACT_ATOMS: atom_id res chain seq x y z
N MET A 1 -17.64 0.82 11.26
CA MET A 1 -16.81 2.02 11.01
C MET A 1 -15.50 1.54 10.40
N VAL A 2 -15.16 1.92 9.16
CA VAL A 2 -13.83 1.64 8.60
C VAL A 2 -12.87 2.68 9.18
N PRO A 3 -11.77 2.29 9.84
CA PRO A 3 -10.80 3.26 10.33
C PRO A 3 -10.16 3.98 9.15
N VAL A 4 -9.99 5.30 9.25
CA VAL A 4 -9.47 6.17 8.15
C VAL A 4 -8.19 5.60 7.53
N ALA A 5 -7.28 5.07 8.37
CA ALA A 5 -6.03 4.46 7.91
C ALA A 5 -6.25 3.26 6.97
N ALA A 6 -7.28 2.44 7.20
CA ALA A 6 -7.61 1.32 6.32
C ALA A 6 -8.22 1.79 4.99
N ALA A 7 -9.06 2.84 5.02
CA ALA A 7 -9.61 3.42 3.80
C ALA A 7 -8.50 3.99 2.90
N VAL A 8 -7.54 4.72 3.50
CA VAL A 8 -6.38 5.25 2.76
C VAL A 8 -5.50 4.12 2.22
N ALA A 9 -5.21 3.08 3.00
CA ALA A 9 -4.41 1.94 2.54
C ALA A 9 -5.06 1.21 1.35
N ASN A 10 -6.39 1.07 1.35
CA ASN A 10 -7.12 0.48 0.23
C ASN A 10 -7.09 1.38 -1.02
N ALA A 11 -7.24 2.70 -0.86
CA ALA A 11 -7.16 3.64 -1.97
C ALA A 11 -5.76 3.65 -2.63
N VAL A 12 -4.70 3.52 -1.82
CA VAL A 12 -3.33 3.37 -2.35
C VAL A 12 -3.22 2.08 -3.18
N HIS A 13 -3.69 0.96 -2.64
CA HIS A 13 -3.66 -0.32 -3.36
C HIS A 13 -4.45 -0.28 -4.67
N ASP A 14 -5.62 0.36 -4.69
CA ASP A 14 -6.42 0.57 -5.89
C ASP A 14 -5.68 1.42 -6.93
N ALA A 15 -5.04 2.51 -6.50
CA ALA A 15 -4.37 3.46 -7.40
C ALA A 15 -3.05 2.94 -8.00
N VAL A 16 -2.29 2.11 -7.26
CA VAL A 16 -0.91 1.75 -7.66
C VAL A 16 -0.59 0.26 -7.56
N GLY A 17 -1.54 -0.58 -7.11
CA GLY A 17 -1.33 -2.01 -6.86
C GLY A 17 -0.53 -2.33 -5.58
N ALA A 18 0.19 -1.36 -5.01
CA ALA A 18 1.02 -1.58 -3.82
C ALA A 18 0.20 -1.72 -2.54
N ARG A 19 0.57 -2.70 -1.69
CA ARG A 19 -0.20 -3.03 -0.49
C ARG A 19 0.62 -2.88 0.80
N VAL A 20 0.29 -1.86 1.60
CA VAL A 20 0.90 -1.61 2.91
C VAL A 20 0.02 -2.21 4.01
N ARG A 21 0.55 -3.20 4.75
CA ARG A 21 -0.18 -3.92 5.81
C ARG A 21 0.16 -3.45 7.24
N THR A 22 1.12 -2.54 7.37
CA THR A 22 1.64 -2.07 8.65
C THR A 22 1.35 -0.60 8.83
N LEU A 23 0.77 -0.24 9.97
CA LEU A 23 0.60 1.16 10.38
C LEU A 23 1.77 1.62 11.24
N PRO A 24 2.11 2.93 11.23
CA PRO A 24 1.52 3.99 10.40
C PRO A 24 1.96 3.95 8.92
N LEU A 25 1.16 4.58 8.04
CA LEU A 25 1.36 4.59 6.58
C LEU A 25 2.43 5.63 6.16
N THR A 26 3.68 5.43 6.58
CA THR A 26 4.78 6.39 6.33
C THR A 26 5.29 6.33 4.89
N PRO A 27 5.91 7.42 4.39
CA PRO A 27 6.47 7.46 3.04
C PRO A 27 7.44 6.31 2.74
N GLU A 28 8.29 5.93 3.70
CA GLU A 28 9.27 4.85 3.54
C GLU A 28 8.57 3.50 3.31
N ARG A 29 7.53 3.19 4.09
CA ARG A 29 6.76 1.95 3.93
C ARG A 29 6.04 1.89 2.58
N VAL A 30 5.49 3.02 2.14
CA VAL A 30 4.86 3.13 0.83
C VAL A 30 5.89 2.94 -0.29
N PHE A 31 7.06 3.56 -0.17
CA PHE A 31 8.16 3.40 -1.14
C PHE A 31 8.61 1.94 -1.26
N HIS A 32 8.81 1.24 -0.14
CA HIS A 32 9.15 -0.18 -0.15
C HIS A 32 8.05 -1.03 -0.80
N ALA A 33 6.79 -0.80 -0.45
CA ALA A 33 5.67 -1.54 -1.04
C ALA A 33 5.55 -1.31 -2.56
N LEU A 34 5.78 -0.10 -3.05
CA LEU A 34 5.82 0.21 -4.49
C LEU A 34 6.92 -0.58 -5.22
N ARG A 35 8.12 -0.67 -4.62
CA ARG A 35 9.24 -1.42 -5.20
C ARG A 35 9.00 -2.93 -5.21
N GLU A 36 8.44 -3.46 -4.13
CA GLU A 36 8.06 -4.87 -4.04
C GLU A 36 7.02 -5.23 -5.10
N SER A 37 5.95 -4.43 -5.23
CA SER A 37 4.91 -4.64 -6.24
C SER A 37 5.42 -4.51 -7.67
N ALA A 38 6.38 -3.63 -7.94
CA ALA A 38 6.99 -3.51 -9.28
C ALA A 38 7.90 -4.71 -9.65
N THR A 39 8.40 -5.45 -8.67
CA THR A 39 9.30 -6.60 -8.88
C THR A 39 8.54 -7.93 -8.85
N ALA A 40 7.35 -7.97 -8.27
CA ALA A 40 6.49 -9.14 -8.28
C ALA A 40 5.96 -9.39 -9.70
N PRO A 41 6.01 -10.64 -10.21
CA PRO A 41 5.37 -10.99 -11.47
C PRO A 41 3.87 -10.71 -11.36
N ALA A 42 3.31 -10.05 -12.38
CA ALA A 42 1.87 -9.82 -12.49
C ALA A 42 1.17 -11.18 -12.58
N GLU A 43 0.35 -11.50 -11.56
CA GLU A 43 -0.59 -12.62 -11.57
C GLU A 43 -1.89 -12.23 -12.29
#